data_AF-A0A5P8KH95-F1
#
_entry.id   AF-A0A5P8KH95-F1
#
_cell.length_a   1.000
_cell.length_b   1.000
_cell.length_c   1.000
_cell.angle_alpha   90.00
_cell.angle_beta   90.00
_cell.angle_gamma   90.00
#
_symmetry.space_group_name_H-M   'P 1'
#
loop_
_entity.id
_entity.type
_entity.pdbx_description
1 polymer ?
#
loop_
_entity_poly.entity_id
_entity_poly.type
_entity_poly.pdbx_seq_one_letter_code
_entity_poly.pdbx_strand_id
1 'polypeptide(L)'
;MPDFPPADPRAPAPQDVEGVMMRWMQPLVVDGDVHACPTCGAYRDWIVFCLRDDSVWLRCRAGHQVQEPRLNAAWFNRNSGPVDHWHPTLEDGLRHLGH
;
A
#
# COMPACT_ATOMS: atom_id res chain seq x y z
N MET A 1 5.81 -39.49 10.60
CA MET A 1 5.30 -38.49 9.65
C MET A 1 4.38 -37.56 10.44
N PRO A 2 4.69 -36.29 10.68
CA PRO A 2 3.66 -35.39 11.16
C PRO A 2 2.88 -34.87 9.96
N ASP A 3 1.60 -35.22 9.95
CA ASP A 3 0.57 -34.72 9.03
C ASP A 3 0.14 -33.35 9.55
N PHE A 4 0.68 -32.27 8.97
CA PHE A 4 0.19 -30.92 9.22
C PHE A 4 -0.86 -30.62 8.13
N PRO A 5 -2.11 -30.29 8.49
CA PRO A 5 -3.07 -29.83 7.49
C PRO A 5 -2.53 -28.56 6.82
N PRO A 6 -2.77 -28.36 5.51
CA PRO A 6 -2.35 -27.15 4.82
C PRO A 6 -2.90 -25.95 5.57
N ALA A 7 -2.04 -24.97 5.85
CA ALA A 7 -2.43 -23.73 6.48
C ALA A 7 -3.52 -23.09 5.62
N ASP A 8 -4.76 -23.23 6.06
CA ASP A 8 -5.89 -22.46 5.57
C ASP A 8 -5.44 -20.99 5.56
N PRO A 9 -5.39 -20.31 4.40
CA PRO A 9 -4.96 -18.93 4.33
C PRO A 9 -6.07 -18.09 4.95
N ARG A 10 -6.16 -18.12 6.29
CA ARG A 10 -6.83 -17.11 7.06
C ARG A 10 -6.30 -15.79 6.54
N ALA A 11 -7.18 -14.95 6.01
CA ALA A 11 -6.81 -13.59 5.67
C ALA A 11 -6.07 -13.02 6.89
N PRO A 12 -4.80 -12.58 6.74
CA PRO A 12 -4.05 -12.06 7.86
C PRO A 12 -4.88 -10.94 8.48
N ALA A 13 -4.99 -10.93 9.81
CA ALA A 13 -5.60 -9.79 10.46
C ALA A 13 -4.74 -8.54 10.10
N PRO A 14 -5.30 -7.33 10.06
CA PRO A 14 -4.52 -6.11 9.77
C PRO A 14 -3.27 -5.95 10.66
N GLN A 15 -3.27 -6.61 11.83
CA GLN A 15 -2.17 -6.71 12.78
C GLN A 15 -1.12 -7.80 12.46
N ASP A 16 -1.25 -8.56 11.36
CA ASP A 16 -0.36 -9.66 10.96
C ASP A 16 0.50 -9.32 9.73
N VAL A 17 0.19 -8.23 9.02
CA VAL A 17 0.99 -7.69 7.90
C VAL A 17 1.85 -6.51 8.37
N GLU A 18 3.08 -6.36 7.86
CA GLU A 18 3.93 -5.18 8.14
C GLU A 18 3.32 -3.87 7.61
N GLY A 19 2.45 -3.96 6.61
CA GLY A 19 1.62 -2.88 6.12
C GLY A 19 0.61 -3.35 5.07
N VAL A 20 -0.41 -2.54 4.82
CA VAL A 20 -1.38 -2.73 3.73
C VAL A 20 -1.05 -1.83 2.56
N MET A 21 -1.41 -2.23 1.34
CA MET A 21 -1.15 -1.43 0.15
C MET A 21 -2.37 -1.31 -0.75
N MET A 22 -2.48 -0.18 -1.45
CA MET A 22 -3.48 0.01 -2.48
C MET A 22 -2.90 0.77 -3.66
N ARG A 23 -3.40 0.46 -4.86
CA ARG A 23 -3.09 1.23 -6.06
C ARG A 23 -4.01 2.44 -6.15
N TRP A 24 -3.42 3.61 -6.34
CA TRP A 24 -4.10 4.88 -6.52
C TRP A 24 -3.82 5.42 -7.92
N MET A 25 -4.75 5.13 -8.85
CA MET A 25 -4.57 5.48 -10.27
C MET A 25 -4.81 6.95 -10.57
N GLN A 26 -5.68 7.60 -9.79
CA GLN A 26 -6.00 9.02 -9.96
C GLN A 26 -4.90 9.92 -9.40
N PRO A 27 -4.89 11.23 -9.70
CA PRO A 27 -3.98 12.16 -9.04
C PRO A 27 -4.17 12.11 -7.53
N LEU A 28 -3.06 12.02 -6.78
CA LEU A 28 -3.14 12.07 -5.32
C LEU A 28 -3.23 13.53 -4.89
N VAL A 29 -4.35 13.91 -4.29
CA VAL A 29 -4.55 15.28 -3.77
C VAL A 29 -4.44 15.24 -2.25
N VAL A 30 -3.49 15.99 -1.71
CA VAL A 30 -3.20 16.08 -0.27
C VAL A 30 -3.32 17.54 0.13
N ASP A 31 -4.24 17.84 1.05
CA ASP A 31 -4.55 19.21 1.50
C ASP A 31 -4.90 20.21 0.37
N GLY A 32 -5.38 19.72 -0.77
CA GLY A 32 -5.72 20.53 -1.95
C GLY A 32 -4.61 20.63 -2.99
N ASP A 33 -3.40 20.14 -2.69
CA ASP A 33 -2.29 20.10 -3.64
C ASP A 33 -2.15 18.73 -4.30
N VAL A 34 -1.87 18.73 -5.60
CA VAL A 34 -1.54 17.49 -6.32
C VAL A 34 -0.14 17.05 -5.91
N HIS A 35 -0.07 15.92 -5.21
CA HIS A 35 1.19 15.31 -4.82
C HIS A 35 1.86 14.68 -6.05
N ALA A 36 3.04 15.20 -6.37
CA ALA A 36 3.92 14.70 -7.42
C ALA A 36 5.22 14.16 -6.80
N CYS A 37 5.77 13.12 -7.43
CA CYS A 37 7.05 12.56 -7.03
C CYS A 37 8.14 13.62 -7.11
N PRO A 38 8.86 13.91 -6.01
CA PRO A 38 9.89 14.95 -6.01
C PRO A 38 11.07 14.60 -6.94
N THR A 39 11.25 13.33 -7.28
CA THR A 39 12.37 12.86 -8.11
C THR A 39 12.04 12.82 -9.60
N CYS A 40 10.86 12.33 -9.98
CA CYS A 40 10.51 12.12 -11.39
C CYS A 40 9.28 12.91 -11.87
N GLY A 41 8.60 13.65 -10.99
CA GLY A 41 7.42 14.45 -11.33
C GLY A 41 6.16 13.64 -11.64
N ALA A 42 6.17 12.32 -11.46
CA ALA A 42 4.98 11.49 -11.62
C ALA A 42 3.93 11.89 -10.57
N TYR A 43 2.71 12.20 -11.00
CA TYR A 43 1.63 12.69 -10.12
C TYR A 43 0.43 11.73 -10.00
N ARG A 44 0.48 10.59 -10.71
CA ARG A 44 -0.56 9.56 -10.77
C ARG A 44 0.06 8.17 -10.71
N ASP A 45 -0.79 7.14 -10.68
CA ASP A 45 -0.36 5.73 -10.62
C ASP A 45 0.53 5.47 -9.39
N TRP A 46 0.06 5.92 -8.23
CA TRP A 46 0.74 5.75 -6.96
C TRP A 46 0.42 4.38 -6.37
N ILE A 47 1.37 3.80 -5.66
CA ILE A 47 1.13 2.71 -4.71
C ILE A 47 1.21 3.33 -3.32
N VAL A 48 0.11 3.29 -2.59
CA VAL A 48 0.04 3.80 -1.21
C VAL A 48 0.26 2.62 -0.28
N PHE A 49 1.20 2.73 0.65
CA PHE A 49 1.42 1.78 1.74
C PHE A 49 1.01 2.43 3.04
N CYS A 50 0.27 1.73 3.88
CA CYS A 50 0.08 2.07 5.28
C CYS A 50 0.80 1.03 6.11
N LEU A 51 1.86 1.43 6.79
CA LEU A 51 2.63 0.56 7.69
C LEU A 51 1.94 0.48 9.07
N ARG A 52 2.37 -0.46 9.91
CA ARG A 52 1.82 -0.64 11.26
C ARG A 52 2.02 0.54 12.21
N ASP A 53 2.98 1.41 11.93
CA ASP A 53 3.24 2.63 12.71
C ASP A 53 2.35 3.81 12.28
N ASP A 54 1.23 3.53 11.61
CA ASP A 54 0.31 4.49 10.99
C ASP A 54 0.95 5.41 9.94
N SER A 55 2.20 5.11 9.53
CA SER A 55 2.90 5.87 8.53
C SER A 55 2.44 5.49 7.12
N VAL A 56 2.16 6.52 6.32
CA VAL A 56 1.76 6.35 4.93
C VAL A 56 2.93 6.68 4.00
N TRP A 57 3.23 5.72 3.14
CA TRP A 57 4.27 5.84 2.13
C TRP A 57 3.67 5.79 0.74
N LEU A 58 4.28 6.51 -0.19
CA LEU A 58 3.87 6.58 -1.58
C LEU A 58 5.01 6.10 -2.46
N ARG A 59 4.72 5.16 -3.36
CA ARG A 59 5.64 4.76 -4.42
C ARG A 59 5.09 5.15 -5.77
N CYS A 60 5.88 5.89 -6.53
CA CYS A 60 5.50 6.24 -7.89
C CYS A 60 5.76 5.07 -8.86
N ARG A 61 5.19 5.14 -10.07
CA ARG A 61 5.43 4.15 -11.14
C ARG A 61 6.91 3.90 -11.48
N ALA A 62 7.79 4.88 -11.23
CA ALA A 62 9.22 4.76 -11.49
C ALA A 62 9.98 4.04 -10.35
N GLY A 63 9.28 3.65 -9.29
CA GLY A 63 9.85 2.93 -8.14
C GLY A 63 10.36 3.82 -7.01
N HIS A 64 10.32 5.15 -7.14
CA HIS A 64 10.70 6.05 -6.05
C HIS A 64 9.68 6.01 -4.93
N GLN A 65 10.16 5.92 -3.70
CA GLN A 65 9.34 5.90 -2.49
C GLN A 65 9.53 7.20 -1.73
N VAL A 66 8.45 7.75 -1.19
CA VAL A 66 8.46 8.93 -0.35
C VAL A 66 7.46 8.75 0.78
N GLN A 67 7.84 9.11 1.99
CA GLN A 67 6.91 9.17 3.11
C GLN A 67 6.02 10.41 2.94
N GLU A 68 4.70 10.26 3.06
CA GLU A 68 3.78 11.39 3.03
C GLU A 68 3.22 11.63 4.44
N PRO A 69 3.84 12.53 5.24
CA PRO A 69 3.46 12.75 6.63
C PRO A 69 2.07 13.37 6.79
N ARG A 70 1.50 13.96 5.73
CA ARG A 70 0.13 14.49 5.74
C ARG A 70 -0.93 13.39 5.62
N LEU A 71 -0.54 12.19 5.18
CA LEU A 71 -1.42 11.03 5.10
C LEU A 71 -1.17 10.10 6.31
N ASN A 72 -2.24 9.52 6.83
CA ASN A 72 -2.21 8.60 7.95
C ASN A 72 -3.13 7.40 7.70
N ALA A 73 -3.12 6.42 8.60
CA ALA A 73 -3.97 5.24 8.51
C ALA A 73 -5.47 5.57 8.42
N ALA A 74 -5.94 6.65 9.05
CA ALA A 74 -7.35 7.06 8.95
C ALA A 74 -7.72 7.54 7.54
N TRP A 75 -6.80 8.27 6.87
CA TRP A 75 -6.95 8.60 5.46
C TRP A 75 -6.92 7.34 4.60
N PHE A 76 -5.95 6.44 4.85
CA PHE A 76 -5.83 5.20 4.09
C PHE A 76 -7.12 4.38 4.16
N ASN A 77 -7.61 4.09 5.37
CA ASN A 77 -8.80 3.27 5.59
C ASN A 77 -10.08 3.88 4.99
N ARG A 78 -10.17 5.23 4.93
CA ARG A 78 -11.32 5.91 4.31
C ARG A 78 -11.30 5.80 2.78
N ASN A 79 -10.11 5.75 2.19
CA ASN A 79 -9.90 5.82 0.74
C ASN A 79 -9.63 4.45 0.11
N SER A 80 -9.18 3.48 0.90
CA SER A 80 -9.08 2.09 0.48
C SER A 80 -10.50 1.54 0.33
N GLY A 81 -10.82 1.07 -0.87
CA GLY A 81 -12.00 0.24 -1.10
C GLY A 81 -11.93 -1.08 -0.31
N PRO A 82 -12.95 -1.95 -0.41
CA PRO A 82 -12.86 -3.31 0.10
C PRO A 82 -11.55 -3.94 -0.39
N VAL A 83 -10.80 -4.56 0.52
CA VAL A 83 -9.51 -5.17 0.17
C VAL A 83 -9.79 -6.37 -0.73
N ASP A 84 -9.64 -6.18 -2.05
CA ASP A 84 -9.89 -7.22 -3.06
C ASP A 84 -8.80 -8.30 -3.05
N HIS A 85 -7.58 -7.96 -2.63
CA HIS A 85 -6.46 -8.90 -2.57
C HIS A 85 -5.51 -8.61 -1.40
N TRP A 86 -5.23 -9.67 -0.63
CA TRP A 86 -4.25 -9.66 0.45
C TRP A 86 -2.95 -10.29 -0.02
N HIS A 87 -1.83 -9.60 0.23
CA HIS A 87 -0.50 -10.11 -0.04
C HIS A 87 0.27 -10.29 1.27
N PRO A 88 0.81 -11.49 1.55
CA PRO A 88 1.49 -11.79 2.80
C PRO A 88 2.83 -11.05 2.95
N THR A 89 3.41 -10.56 1.86
CA THR A 89 4.66 -9.79 1.85
C THR A 89 4.56 -8.56 0.97
N LEU A 90 5.37 -7.54 1.27
CA LEU A 90 5.54 -6.34 0.44
C LEU A 90 5.95 -6.72 -1.00
N GLU A 91 6.84 -7.70 -1.13
CA GLU A 91 7.33 -8.19 -2.42
C GLU A 91 6.22 -8.88 -3.23
N ASP A 92 5.38 -9.72 -2.61
CA ASP A 92 4.23 -10.34 -3.28
C ASP A 92 3.24 -9.32 -3.80
N GLY A 93 2.98 -8.26 -3.02
CA GLY A 93 2.09 -7.19 -3.44
C GLY A 93 2.67 -6.38 -4.60
N LEU A 94 3.97 -6.10 -4.58
CA LEU A 94 4.67 -5.44 -5.70
C LEU A 94 4.63 -6.31 -6.97
N ARG A 95 4.88 -7.62 -6.87
CA ARG A 95 4.80 -8.55 -8.01
C ARG A 95 3.40 -8.62 -8.60
N HIS A 96 2.36 -8.65 -7.76
CA HIS A 96 0.97 -8.63 -8.23
C HIS A 96 0.63 -7.32 -8.96
N LEU A 97 1.23 -6.20 -8.54
CA LEU A 97 1.08 -4.90 -9.20
C LEU A 97 1.97 -4.76 -10.45
N GLY A 98 2.75 -5.78 -10.83
CA GLY A 98 3.58 -5.80 -12.02
C GLY A 98 4.94 -5.12 -11.86
N HIS A 99 5.46 -5.05 -10.64
CA HIS A 99 6.75 -4.44 -10.31
C HIS A 99 7.81 -5.46 -9.89
#